data_AF-A0A6M2A6M5-F1
#
_entry.id   AF-A0A6M2A6M5-F1
#
_cell.length_a   1.000
_cell.length_b   1.000
_cell.length_c   1.000
_cell.angle_alpha   90.00
_cell.angle_beta   90.00
_cell.angle_gamma   90.00
#
_symmetry.space_group_name_H-M   'P 1'
#
loop_
_entity.id
_entity.type
_entity.pdbx_description
1 polymer ?
#
loop_
_entity_poly.entity_id
_entity_poly.type
_entity_poly.pdbx_seq_one_letter_code
_entity_poly.pdbx_strand_id
1 'polypeptide(L)'
;MRKKTIIYEGLGFPVKLINVPIRKEMGEEVLDIDKLLTTVLRFLIFKPNPLTGNQLKFIRKFLEMTTSDFAQAFGVTHPTVLRWEKGTKAINPTAEFCIRLYALQSVQNQDLQKLCSEITVEHLAATESELDLPIEIDEETLLMAG
;
A
#
# COMPACT_ATOMS: atom_id res chain seq x y z
N MET A 1 12.01 -28.19 -0.47
CA MET A 1 10.59 -28.01 -0.06
C MET A 1 9.93 -27.03 -1.03
N ARG A 2 8.74 -27.35 -1.58
CA ARG A 2 7.98 -26.39 -2.40
C ARG A 2 7.39 -25.33 -1.47
N LYS A 3 7.68 -24.04 -1.71
CA LYS A 3 7.07 -22.93 -0.98
C LYS A 3 5.56 -22.88 -1.30
N LYS A 4 4.68 -22.86 -0.29
CA LYS A 4 3.24 -22.68 -0.50
C LYS A 4 3.04 -21.22 -0.92
N THR A 5 2.49 -21.00 -2.12
CA THR A 5 2.28 -19.66 -2.68
C THR A 5 0.80 -19.48 -2.96
N ILE A 6 0.22 -18.38 -2.49
CA ILE A 6 -1.20 -18.03 -2.69
C ILE A 6 -1.26 -16.61 -3.25
N ILE A 7 -2.12 -16.36 -4.23
CA ILE A 7 -2.43 -15.00 -4.69
C ILE A 7 -3.72 -14.56 -3.99
N TYR A 8 -3.64 -13.44 -3.28
CA TYR A 8 -4.75 -12.81 -2.57
C TYR A 8 -5.17 -11.53 -3.31
N GLU A 9 -6.41 -11.51 -3.79
CA GLU A 9 -6.96 -10.41 -4.61
C GLU A 9 -7.86 -9.46 -3.79
N GLY A 10 -8.00 -9.69 -2.48
CA GLY A 10 -8.97 -8.99 -1.64
C GLY A 10 -8.72 -7.49 -1.44
N LEU A 11 -7.54 -6.99 -1.82
CA LEU A 11 -7.14 -5.60 -1.62
C LEU A 11 -7.40 -4.69 -2.84
N GLY A 12 -7.90 -5.27 -3.93
CA GLY A 12 -8.09 -4.55 -5.21
C GLY A 12 -6.88 -4.57 -6.14
N PHE A 13 -5.82 -5.29 -5.74
CA PHE A 13 -4.65 -5.66 -6.55
C PHE A 13 -4.10 -6.99 -6.00
N PRO A 14 -3.35 -7.76 -6.80
CA PRO A 14 -2.83 -9.05 -6.38
C PRO A 14 -1.74 -8.90 -5.30
N VAL A 15 -1.80 -9.76 -4.29
CA VAL A 15 -0.76 -9.92 -3.27
C VAL A 15 -0.34 -11.39 -3.25
N LYS A 16 0.93 -11.67 -3.53
CA LYS A 16 1.49 -13.00 -3.54
C LYS A 16 2.05 -13.34 -2.16
N LEU A 17 1.33 -14.17 -1.43
CA LEU A 17 1.67 -14.67 -0.10
C LEU A 17 2.58 -15.89 -0.22
N ILE A 18 3.80 -15.83 0.33
CA ILE A 18 4.81 -16.87 0.22
C ILE A 18 5.11 -17.44 1.61
N ASN A 19 4.77 -18.71 1.84
CA ASN A 19 4.96 -19.39 3.13
C ASN A 19 4.30 -18.69 4.32
N VAL A 20 3.33 -17.80 4.10
CA VAL A 20 2.66 -17.10 5.18
C VAL A 20 1.93 -18.11 6.08
N PRO A 21 2.21 -18.12 7.40
CA PRO A 21 1.60 -19.04 8.32
C PRO A 21 0.11 -18.73 8.42
N ILE A 22 -0.71 -19.68 8.00
CA ILE A 22 -2.15 -19.59 8.19
C ILE A 22 -2.44 -20.23 9.55
N ARG A 23 -2.93 -19.43 10.51
CA ARG A 23 -3.19 -19.90 11.88
C ARG A 23 -4.34 -20.91 11.85
N LYS A 24 -4.27 -21.96 12.68
CA LYS A 24 -5.40 -22.86 12.87
C LYS A 24 -6.27 -22.35 14.01
N GLU A 25 -7.39 -21.73 13.67
CA GLU A 25 -8.44 -21.41 14.65
C GLU A 25 -9.60 -22.36 14.45
N MET A 26 -10.00 -23.10 15.49
CA MET A 26 -11.09 -24.08 15.43
C MET A 26 -10.95 -25.15 14.32
N GLY A 27 -9.73 -25.43 13.86
CA GLY A 27 -9.46 -26.38 12.77
C GLY A 27 -9.46 -25.76 11.36
N GLU A 28 -9.76 -24.46 11.24
CA GLU A 28 -9.71 -23.72 9.98
C GLU A 28 -8.39 -22.94 9.83
N GLU A 29 -7.86 -22.89 8.61
CA GLU A 29 -6.71 -22.06 8.25
C GLU A 29 -7.17 -20.58 8.13
N VAL A 30 -6.93 -19.76 9.16
CA VAL A 30 -7.21 -18.31 9.21
C VAL A 30 -5.96 -17.45 8.97
N LEU A 31 -6.05 -16.54 8.01
CA LEU A 31 -5.04 -15.52 7.72
C LEU A 31 -5.25 -14.29 8.62
N ASP A 32 -4.19 -13.76 9.22
CA ASP A 32 -4.24 -12.52 9.98
C ASP A 32 -4.37 -11.32 9.01
N ILE A 33 -5.61 -10.91 8.77
CA ILE A 33 -5.92 -9.84 7.82
C ILE A 33 -5.36 -8.51 8.30
N ASP A 34 -5.48 -8.17 9.58
CA ASP A 34 -5.00 -6.89 10.10
C ASP A 34 -3.48 -6.76 9.90
N LYS A 35 -2.74 -7.82 10.21
CA LYS A 35 -1.29 -7.88 9.97
C LYS A 35 -0.96 -7.82 8.48
N LEU A 36 -1.73 -8.47 7.62
CA LEU A 36 -1.55 -8.36 6.17
C LEU A 36 -1.75 -6.91 5.71
N LEU A 37 -2.82 -6.25 6.15
CA LEU A 37 -3.15 -4.89 5.75
C LEU A 37 -2.05 -3.90 6.16
N THR A 38 -1.54 -4.00 7.38
CA THR A 38 -0.44 -3.14 7.86
C THR A 38 0.87 -3.41 7.11
N THR A 39 1.19 -4.68 6.82
CA THR A 39 2.36 -5.05 6.02
C THR A 39 2.27 -4.50 4.59
N VAL A 40 1.12 -4.66 3.93
CA VAL A 40 0.89 -4.13 2.58
C VAL A 40 0.98 -2.61 2.57
N LEU A 41 0.37 -1.92 3.54
CA LEU A 41 0.48 -0.47 3.66
C LEU A 41 1.93 -0.03 3.77
N ARG A 42 2.71 -0.68 4.65
CA ARG A 42 4.13 -0.38 4.81
C ARG A 42 4.89 -0.58 3.50
N PHE A 43 4.67 -1.69 2.81
CA PHE A 43 5.29 -1.93 1.52
C PHE A 43 4.98 -0.81 0.52
N LEU A 44 3.71 -0.41 0.41
CA LEU A 44 3.28 0.65 -0.51
C LEU A 44 3.90 2.02 -0.18
N ILE A 45 4.10 2.32 1.10
CA ILE A 45 4.75 3.57 1.54
C ILE A 45 6.20 3.64 1.06
N PHE A 46 6.94 2.53 1.14
CA PHE A 46 8.39 2.49 0.86
C PHE A 46 8.77 1.96 -0.52
N LYS A 47 7.82 1.50 -1.35
CA LYS A 47 8.16 1.01 -2.70
C LYS A 47 8.68 2.17 -3.57
N PRO A 48 9.72 1.97 -4.38
CA PRO A 48 10.32 3.05 -5.18
C PRO A 48 9.37 3.56 -6.27
N ASN A 49 8.62 2.67 -6.93
CA ASN A 49 7.75 3.04 -8.05
C ASN A 49 6.48 3.80 -7.59
N PRO A 50 5.89 4.66 -8.43
CA PRO A 50 4.64 5.36 -8.17
C PRO A 50 3.49 4.42 -7.83
N LEU A 51 2.53 4.91 -7.04
CA LEU A 51 1.34 4.16 -6.68
C LEU A 51 0.39 4.03 -7.86
N THR A 52 -0.20 2.85 -8.03
CA THR A 52 -1.35 2.68 -8.93
C THR A 52 -2.61 3.30 -8.32
N GLY A 53 -3.65 3.46 -9.13
CA GLY A 53 -4.96 3.91 -8.65
C GLY A 53 -5.58 2.97 -7.62
N ASN A 54 -5.42 1.65 -7.78
CA ASN A 54 -5.93 0.66 -6.83
C ASN A 54 -5.14 0.67 -5.52
N GLN A 55 -3.82 0.84 -5.58
CA GLN A 55 -2.97 1.00 -4.39
C GLN A 55 -3.31 2.27 -3.63
N LEU A 56 -3.53 3.40 -4.32
CA LEU A 56 -4.00 4.63 -3.69
C LEU A 56 -5.36 4.43 -3.00
N LYS A 57 -6.29 3.77 -3.68
CA LYS A 57 -7.63 3.47 -3.14
C LYS A 57 -7.56 2.60 -1.89
N PHE A 58 -6.64 1.63 -1.86
CA PHE A 58 -6.35 0.83 -0.68
C PHE A 58 -5.86 1.72 0.47
N ILE A 59 -4.87 2.58 0.26
CA ILE A 59 -4.35 3.49 1.30
C ILE A 59 -5.47 4.37 1.85
N ARG A 60 -6.28 4.99 0.99
CA ARG A 60 -7.40 5.83 1.44
C ARG A 60 -8.39 5.04 2.30
N LYS A 61 -8.74 3.82 1.89
CA LYS A 61 -9.65 2.96 2.64
C LYS A 61 -9.05 2.50 3.97
N PHE A 62 -7.76 2.21 3.99
CA PHE A 62 -7.03 1.86 5.20
C PHE A 62 -7.08 3.01 6.22
N LEU A 63 -6.97 4.26 5.75
CA LEU A 63 -7.12 5.46 6.57
C LEU A 63 -8.58 5.79 6.94
N GLU A 64 -9.54 4.95 6.54
CA GLU A 64 -10.98 5.11 6.78
C GLU A 64 -11.58 6.42 6.22
N MET A 65 -10.98 6.98 5.16
CA MET A 65 -11.39 8.27 4.61
C MET A 65 -12.37 8.12 3.43
N THR A 66 -13.38 8.98 3.37
CA THR A 66 -14.16 9.15 2.14
C THR A 66 -13.29 9.80 1.05
N THR A 67 -13.71 9.70 -0.22
CA THR A 67 -13.00 10.38 -1.32
C THR A 67 -12.98 11.90 -1.13
N SER A 68 -14.00 12.48 -0.48
CA SER A 68 -14.07 13.91 -0.19
C SER A 68 -13.09 14.31 0.91
N ASP A 69 -13.04 13.54 2.00
CA ASP A 69 -12.10 13.81 3.11
C ASP A 69 -10.65 13.71 2.62
N PHE A 70 -10.35 12.69 1.81
CA PHE A 70 -9.03 12.50 1.23
C PHE A 70 -8.65 13.67 0.30
N ALA A 71 -9.58 14.12 -0.53
CA ALA A 71 -9.34 15.27 -1.40
C ALA A 71 -9.03 16.54 -0.58
N GLN A 72 -9.80 16.79 0.48
CA GLN A 72 -9.60 17.91 1.39
C GLN A 72 -8.23 17.83 2.10
N ALA A 73 -7.85 16.67 2.62
CA ALA A 73 -6.59 16.48 3.33
C ALA A 73 -5.35 16.79 2.47
N PHE A 74 -5.40 16.53 1.16
CA PHE A 74 -4.29 16.77 0.23
C PHE A 74 -4.49 18.00 -0.66
N GLY A 75 -5.47 18.86 -0.36
CA GLY A 75 -5.69 20.12 -1.09
C GLY A 75 -6.05 19.94 -2.57
N VAL A 76 -6.72 18.85 -2.92
CA VAL A 76 -7.18 18.56 -4.28
C VAL A 76 -8.71 18.46 -4.35
N THR A 77 -9.25 18.34 -5.57
CA THR A 77 -10.69 18.19 -5.75
C THR A 77 -11.13 16.73 -5.70
N HIS A 78 -12.36 16.46 -5.22
CA HIS A 78 -12.95 15.11 -5.21
C HIS A 78 -12.87 14.38 -6.58
N PRO A 79 -13.18 15.02 -7.73
CA PRO A 79 -12.99 14.39 -9.04
C PRO A 79 -11.53 14.07 -9.38
N THR A 80 -10.55 14.77 -8.80
CA THR A 80 -9.13 14.47 -9.01
C THR A 80 -8.76 13.15 -8.36
N VAL A 81 -9.19 12.91 -7.12
CA VAL A 81 -8.97 11.64 -6.43
C VAL A 81 -9.65 10.49 -7.19
N LEU A 82 -10.89 10.68 -7.65
CA LEU A 82 -11.57 9.64 -8.47
C LEU A 82 -10.80 9.30 -9.75
N ARG A 83 -10.20 10.29 -10.42
CA ARG A 83 -9.40 10.03 -11.62
C ARG A 83 -8.10 9.31 -11.32
N TRP A 84 -7.47 9.62 -10.18
CA TRP A 84 -6.30 8.91 -9.68
C TRP A 84 -6.63 7.44 -9.40
N GLU A 85 -7.68 7.18 -8.63
CA GLU A 85 -8.08 5.81 -8.28
C GLU A 85 -8.50 4.97 -9.48
N LYS A 86 -9.07 5.61 -10.52
CA LYS A 86 -9.41 4.95 -11.79
C LYS A 86 -8.20 4.75 -12.71
N GLY A 87 -7.02 5.27 -12.38
CA GLY A 87 -5.84 5.25 -13.26
C GLY A 87 -5.95 6.16 -14.50
N THR A 88 -7.04 6.90 -14.64
CA THR A 88 -7.26 7.83 -15.77
C THR A 88 -6.41 9.10 -15.70
N LYS A 89 -5.80 9.36 -14.54
CA LYS A 89 -4.83 10.44 -14.32
C LYS A 89 -3.78 9.93 -13.34
N ALA A 90 -2.50 10.14 -13.63
CA ALA A 90 -1.44 9.85 -12.67
C ALA A 90 -1.52 10.76 -11.45
N ILE A 91 -1.09 10.24 -10.29
CA ILE A 91 -0.93 11.04 -9.08
C ILE A 91 0.24 12.00 -9.31
N ASN A 92 0.09 13.25 -8.86
CA ASN A 92 1.22 14.16 -8.90
C ASN A 92 2.30 13.67 -7.90
N PRO A 93 3.60 13.63 -8.28
CA PRO A 93 4.67 13.16 -7.41
C PRO A 93 4.71 13.80 -6.02
N THR A 94 4.46 15.11 -5.91
CA THR A 94 4.40 15.83 -4.63
C THR A 94 3.19 15.40 -3.81
N ALA A 95 2.03 15.25 -4.45
CA ALA A 95 0.82 14.76 -3.76
C ALA A 95 1.03 13.32 -3.26
N GLU A 96 1.63 12.45 -4.08
CA GLU A 96 1.94 11.08 -3.70
C GLU A 96 2.90 11.03 -2.51
N PHE A 97 3.96 11.85 -2.53
CA PHE A 97 4.90 11.95 -1.41
C PHE A 97 4.19 12.37 -0.11
N CYS A 98 3.32 13.39 -0.16
CA CYS A 98 2.51 13.80 0.99
C CYS A 98 1.57 12.69 1.47
N ILE A 99 0.96 11.93 0.55
CA ILE A 99 0.10 10.78 0.88
C ILE A 99 0.89 9.71 1.62
N ARG A 100 2.09 9.37 1.15
CA ARG A 100 2.97 8.39 1.81
C ARG A 100 3.40 8.85 3.20
N LEU A 101 3.74 10.13 3.36
CA LEU A 101 4.05 10.72 4.67
C LEU A 101 2.85 10.68 5.63
N TYR A 102 1.66 11.01 5.14
CA TYR A 102 0.44 10.96 5.95
C TYR A 102 0.11 9.52 6.36
N ALA A 103 0.19 8.59 5.42
CA ALA A 103 -0.03 7.17 5.68
C ALA A 103 0.99 6.60 6.67
N LEU A 104 2.25 7.05 6.64
CA LEU A 104 3.27 6.63 7.59
C LEU A 104 2.89 6.93 9.05
N GLN A 105 2.13 7.99 9.33
CA GLN A 105 1.65 8.30 10.69
C GLN A 105 0.68 7.25 11.25
N SER A 106 -0.02 6.52 10.38
CA SER A 106 -0.93 5.43 10.77
C SER A 106 -0.20 4.12 11.10
N VAL A 107 1.07 4.03 10.75
CA VAL A 107 1.93 2.90 11.11
C VAL A 107 2.78 3.34 12.31
N GLN A 108 2.81 2.56 13.40
CA GLN A 108 3.61 2.89 14.59
C GLN A 108 5.12 2.73 14.29
N ASN A 109 5.70 3.66 13.52
CA ASN A 109 7.10 3.58 13.13
C ASN A 109 7.76 4.96 13.00
N GLN A 110 8.98 5.09 13.53
CA GLN A 110 9.77 6.33 13.50
C GLN A 110 10.53 6.53 12.17
N ASP A 111 10.15 5.80 11.12
CA ASP A 111 10.85 5.68 9.84
C ASP A 111 10.67 6.88 8.88
N LEU A 112 10.41 8.08 9.39
CA LEU A 112 10.33 9.30 8.58
C LEU A 112 11.63 9.55 7.82
N GLN A 113 12.77 9.35 8.48
CA GLN A 113 14.08 9.53 7.84
C GLN A 113 14.27 8.56 6.67
N LYS A 114 13.87 7.30 6.84
CA LYS A 114 13.95 6.27 5.81
C LYS A 114 13.13 6.65 4.59
N LEU A 115 11.88 7.06 4.79
CA LEU A 115 10.98 7.44 3.70
C LEU A 115 11.57 8.60 2.90
N CYS A 116 12.04 9.65 3.59
CA CYS A 116 12.64 10.82 2.95
C CYS A 116 13.97 10.51 2.24
N SER A 117 14.73 9.49 2.67
CA SER A 117 15.98 9.10 2.01
C SER A 117 15.78 8.17 0.82
N GLU A 118 14.76 7.30 0.86
CA GLU A 118 14.55 6.27 -0.15
C GLU A 118 13.57 6.70 -1.24
N ILE A 119 12.62 7.58 -0.91
CA ILE A 119 11.59 8.07 -1.82
C ILE A 119 11.75 9.58 -2.00
N THR A 120 12.06 10.00 -3.23
CA THR A 120 12.13 11.42 -3.59
C THR A 120 11.08 11.80 -4.63
N VAL A 121 10.70 13.07 -4.65
CA VAL A 121 9.73 13.60 -5.62
C VAL A 121 10.28 13.46 -7.05
N GLU A 122 11.60 13.64 -7.21
CA GLU A 122 12.29 13.47 -8.49
C GLU A 122 12.20 12.02 -8.98
N HIS A 123 12.38 11.04 -8.10
CA HIS A 123 12.28 9.63 -8.45
C HIS A 123 10.86 9.24 -8.89
N LEU A 124 9.85 9.70 -8.13
CA LEU A 124 8.44 9.50 -8.46
C LEU A 124 8.04 10.17 -9.78
N ALA A 125 8.69 11.29 -10.14
CA ALA A 125 8.45 11.96 -11.41
C ALA A 125 9.14 11.26 -12.59
N ALA A 126 10.25 10.57 -12.35
CA ALA A 126 11.09 9.96 -13.39
C ALA A 126 10.71 8.50 -13.72
N THR A 127 9.80 7.90 -12.96
CA THR A 127 9.40 6.49 -13.10
C THR A 127 7.92 6.38 -13.42
N GLU A 128 7.52 5.28 -14.06
CA GLU A 128 6.11 4.99 -14.31
C GLU A 128 5.58 4.07 -13.20
N SER A 129 4.29 4.23 -12.88
CA SER A 129 3.58 3.23 -12.09
C SER A 129 3.62 1.92 -12.88
N GLU A 130 4.30 0.93 -12.33
CA GLU A 130 4.11 -0.45 -12.78
C GLU A 130 2.63 -0.80 -12.64
N LEU A 131 2.10 -1.66 -13.53
CA LEU A 131 0.75 -2.23 -13.39
C LEU A 131 0.58 -2.84 -11.98
N ASP A 132 -0.65 -3.20 -11.60
CA ASP A 132 -0.92 -3.93 -10.34
C ASP A 132 -0.28 -5.34 -10.37
N LEU A 133 1.05 -5.39 -10.41
CA LEU A 133 1.87 -6.58 -10.30
C LEU A 133 1.75 -7.11 -8.87
N PRO A 134 1.79 -8.44 -8.69
CA PRO A 134 1.63 -9.02 -7.37
C PRO A 134 2.66 -8.49 -6.38
N ILE A 135 2.19 -7.89 -5.28
CA ILE A 135 3.06 -7.53 -4.15
C ILE A 135 3.48 -8.83 -3.47
N GLU A 136 4.77 -9.12 -3.42
CA GLU A 136 5.27 -10.31 -2.73
C GLU A 136 5.40 -10.05 -1.24
N ILE A 137 4.72 -10.88 -0.43
CA ILE A 137 4.81 -10.85 1.04
C ILE A 137 5.13 -12.26 1.51
N ASP A 138 6.26 -12.41 2.19
CA ASP A 138 6.65 -13.66 2.84
C ASP A 138 6.44 -13.62 4.36
N GLU A 139 6.69 -14.76 5.00
CA GLU A 139 6.56 -14.92 6.45
C GLU A 139 7.43 -13.92 7.24
N GLU A 140 8.66 -13.68 6.81
CA GLU A 140 9.58 -12.74 7.47
C GLU A 140 9.05 -11.30 7.39
N THR A 141 8.62 -10.88 6.21
CA THR A 141 8.02 -9.56 5.96
C THR A 141 6.77 -9.34 6.81
N LEU A 142 5.95 -10.38 6.96
CA LEU A 142 4.77 -10.33 7.81
C LEU A 142 5.17 -10.20 9.29
N LEU A 143 6.12 -11.02 9.77
CA LEU A 143 6.57 -11.02 11.17
C LEU A 143 7.14 -9.68 11.64
N MET A 144 7.83 -8.95 10.75
CA MET A 144 8.47 -7.65 11.03
C MET A 144 7.49 -6.46 11.06
N ALA A 145 6.22 -6.67 10.77
CA ALA A 145 5.19 -5.62 10.74
C ALA A 145 4.45 -5.40 12.07
N GLY A 146 4.86 -6.09 13.14
CA GLY A 146 4.33 -5.96 14.50
C GLY A 146 5.15 -5.03 15.39
#